data_AF-U1QXP2-F1
#
_entry.id   AF-U1QXP2-F1
#
_cell.length_a   1.000
_cell.length_b   1.000
_cell.length_c   1.000
_cell.angle_alpha   90.00
_cell.angle_beta   90.00
_cell.angle_gamma   90.00
#
_symmetry.space_group_name_H-M   'P 1'
#
loop_
_entity.id
_entity.type
_entity.pdbx_description
1 polymer ?
#
loop_
_entity_poly.entity_id
_entity_poly.type
_entity_poly.pdbx_seq_one_letter_code
_entity_poly.pdbx_strand_id
1 'polypeptide(L)'
;MCDSHDADSDHPCDTCGTPFAVWGEMRCDTCQFAKRLPVELCFLGLPQVIAFLYEQDINVLAPALEEVVEVLHTQVDTSVTEDPVRVTGSVEAGGDELTLSLDEQMNVVGVSR
;
A
#
# COMPACT_ATOMS: atom_id res chain seq x y z
N MET A 1 -4.55 14.66 -2.97
CA MET A 1 -5.34 14.66 -1.73
C MET A 1 -5.90 16.05 -1.55
N CYS A 2 -7.20 16.18 -1.27
CA CYS A 2 -7.81 17.46 -0.92
C CYS A 2 -7.43 17.85 0.51
N ASP A 3 -7.56 19.13 0.85
CA ASP A 3 -7.15 19.64 2.16
C ASP A 3 -8.04 19.12 3.31
N SER A 4 -9.27 18.72 2.99
CA SER A 4 -10.24 18.12 3.90
C SER A 4 -10.42 16.63 3.63
N HIS A 5 -9.32 15.92 3.35
CA HIS A 5 -9.39 14.50 3.06
C HIS A 5 -9.80 13.73 4.31
N ASP A 6 -10.86 12.94 4.15
CA ASP A 6 -11.47 12.11 5.20
C ASP A 6 -11.98 10.86 4.49
N ALA A 7 -11.23 9.77 4.57
CA ALA A 7 -11.57 8.46 4.02
C ALA A 7 -11.27 7.41 5.10
N ASP A 8 -12.11 6.39 5.17
CA ASP A 8 -11.91 5.21 6.00
C ASP A 8 -11.93 3.93 5.15
N SER A 9 -11.78 2.77 5.79
CA SER A 9 -11.73 1.47 5.11
C SER A 9 -12.99 1.15 4.30
N ASP A 10 -14.14 1.75 4.64
CA ASP A 10 -15.43 1.45 4.02
C ASP A 10 -15.92 2.56 3.07
N HIS A 11 -15.43 3.79 3.24
CA HIS A 11 -15.95 4.96 2.54
C HIS A 11 -14.83 5.80 1.91
N PRO A 12 -14.85 6.00 0.57
CA PRO A 12 -13.96 6.95 -0.06
C PRO A 12 -14.29 8.37 0.36
N CYS A 13 -13.32 9.28 0.26
CA CYS A 13 -13.51 10.66 0.64
C CYS A 13 -14.60 11.35 -0.19
N ASP A 14 -15.63 11.91 0.45
CA ASP A 14 -16.74 12.60 -0.20
C ASP A 14 -16.31 13.78 -1.08
N THR A 15 -15.17 14.41 -0.76
CA THR A 15 -14.69 15.62 -1.46
C THR A 15 -13.93 15.29 -2.74
N CYS A 16 -13.07 14.27 -2.73
CA CYS A 16 -12.19 13.96 -3.86
C CYS A 16 -12.36 12.54 -4.43
N GLY A 17 -13.22 11.72 -3.84
CA GLY A 17 -13.57 10.38 -4.28
C GLY A 17 -12.48 9.32 -4.10
N THR A 18 -11.33 9.67 -3.52
CA THR A 18 -10.25 8.70 -3.31
C THR A 18 -10.45 7.94 -2.00
N PRO A 19 -10.25 6.62 -1.99
CA PRO A 19 -10.26 5.82 -0.75
C PRO A 19 -8.91 5.84 -0.02
N PHE A 20 -7.86 6.40 -0.62
CA PHE A 20 -6.49 6.24 -0.13
C PHE A 20 -6.08 7.40 0.76
N ALA A 21 -5.82 7.08 2.03
CA ALA A 21 -5.47 8.04 3.08
C ALA A 21 -4.06 8.62 2.94
N VAL A 22 -3.12 7.91 2.32
CA VAL A 22 -1.74 8.37 2.12
C VAL A 22 -1.19 7.96 0.75
N TRP A 23 -0.27 8.76 0.22
CA TRP A 23 0.32 8.59 -1.12
C TRP A 23 1.84 8.67 -1.04
N GLY A 24 2.53 7.74 -1.71
CA GLY A 24 3.97 7.77 -1.90
C GLY A 24 4.38 8.48 -3.20
N GLU A 25 5.54 9.12 -3.20
CA GLU A 25 6.21 9.58 -4.42
C GLU A 25 7.43 8.69 -4.70
N MET A 26 7.44 8.03 -5.86
CA MET A 26 8.60 7.34 -6.38
C MET A 26 9.27 8.23 -7.40
N ARG A 27 10.54 8.59 -7.18
CA ARG A 27 11.32 9.45 -8.06
C ARG A 27 12.60 8.76 -8.49
N CYS A 28 12.89 8.79 -9.78
CA CYS A 28 14.17 8.34 -10.30
C CYS A 28 15.21 9.45 -10.12
N ASP A 29 16.30 9.18 -9.40
CA ASP A 29 17.37 10.16 -9.19
C ASP A 29 18.07 10.59 -10.49
N THR A 30 18.13 9.69 -11.48
CA THR A 30 18.83 9.95 -12.74
C THR A 30 18.01 10.85 -13.68
N CYS A 31 16.76 10.47 -13.99
CA CYS A 31 15.95 11.18 -14.97
C CYS A 31 14.90 12.11 -14.36
N GLN A 32 14.76 12.12 -13.03
CA GLN A 32 13.79 12.92 -12.27
C GLN A 32 12.32 12.62 -12.60
N PHE A 33 12.06 11.55 -13.35
CA PHE A 33 10.71 11.06 -13.54
C PHE A 33 10.13 10.62 -12.20
N ALA A 34 8.95 11.14 -11.89
CA ALA A 34 8.24 10.85 -10.66
C ALA A 34 6.87 10.25 -10.94
N LYS A 35 6.48 9.27 -10.14
CA LYS A 35 5.10 8.79 -10.05
C LYS A 35 4.62 8.97 -8.63
N ARG A 36 3.39 9.47 -8.50
CA ARG A 36 2.69 9.53 -7.24
C ARG A 36 1.62 8.45 -7.26
N LEU A 37 1.68 7.53 -6.30
CA LEU A 37 0.76 6.40 -6.18
C LEU A 37 0.20 6.31 -4.75
N PRO A 38 -1.00 5.74 -4.56
CA PRO A 38 -1.44 5.26 -3.25
C PRO A 38 -0.39 4.38 -2.59
N VAL A 39 -0.23 4.47 -1.28
CA VAL A 39 0.79 3.69 -0.56
C VAL A 39 0.55 2.19 -0.67
N GLU A 40 -0.69 1.76 -0.76
CA GLU A 40 -1.12 0.39 -0.98
C GLU A 40 -0.48 -0.20 -2.26
N LEU A 41 -0.44 0.58 -3.36
CA LEU A 41 0.23 0.14 -4.59
C LEU A 41 1.74 0.05 -4.43
N CYS A 42 2.35 0.96 -3.67
CA CYS A 42 3.78 0.88 -3.35
C CYS A 42 4.07 -0.32 -2.45
N PHE A 43 3.18 -0.61 -1.50
CA PHE A 43 3.27 -1.72 -0.55
C PHE A 43 3.23 -3.08 -1.26
N LEU A 44 2.32 -3.27 -2.23
CA LEU A 44 2.30 -4.47 -3.08
C LEU A 44 3.59 -4.70 -3.88
N GLY A 45 4.36 -3.63 -4.13
CA GLY A 45 5.67 -3.71 -4.79
C GLY A 45 6.82 -4.12 -3.86
N LEU A 46 6.58 -4.27 -2.55
CA LEU A 46 7.65 -4.61 -1.59
C LEU A 46 8.01 -6.10 -1.67
N PRO A 47 9.31 -6.46 -1.66
CA PRO A 47 9.74 -7.85 -1.78
C PRO A 47 9.11 -8.81 -0.77
N GLN A 48 8.90 -8.36 0.47
CA GLN A 48 8.30 -9.15 1.54
C GLN A 48 6.83 -9.47 1.25
N VAL A 49 6.08 -8.49 0.72
CA VAL A 49 4.67 -8.66 0.34
C VAL A 49 4.55 -9.57 -0.88
N ILE A 50 5.40 -9.36 -1.89
CA ILE A 50 5.47 -10.21 -3.08
C ILE A 50 5.75 -11.66 -2.70
N ALA A 51 6.74 -11.89 -1.82
CA ALA A 51 7.09 -13.23 -1.37
C ALA A 51 5.94 -13.90 -0.60
N PHE A 52 5.29 -13.17 0.32
CA PHE A 52 4.15 -13.66 1.08
C PHE A 52 2.96 -14.04 0.18
N LEU A 53 2.58 -13.19 -0.75
CA LEU A 53 1.50 -13.48 -1.70
C LEU A 53 1.85 -14.66 -2.61
N TYR A 54 3.11 -14.76 -3.03
CA TYR A 54 3.57 -15.88 -3.86
C TYR A 54 3.51 -17.23 -3.12
N GLU A 55 3.77 -17.27 -1.81
CA GLU A 55 3.59 -18.47 -0.98
C GLU A 55 2.13 -18.94 -0.91
N GLN A 56 1.18 -18.05 -1.19
CA GLN A 56 -0.26 -18.33 -1.24
C GLN A 56 -0.79 -18.48 -2.68
N ASP A 57 0.10 -18.76 -3.64
CA ASP A 57 -0.20 -18.89 -5.08
C ASP A 57 -0.74 -17.61 -5.77
N ILE A 58 -0.56 -16.43 -5.16
CA ILE A 58 -0.95 -15.12 -5.72
C ILE A 58 0.27 -14.44 -6.33
N ASN A 59 0.30 -14.34 -7.67
CA ASN A 59 1.38 -13.66 -8.38
C ASN A 59 1.02 -12.21 -8.74
N VAL A 60 1.44 -11.26 -7.90
CA VAL A 60 1.24 -9.82 -8.12
C VAL A 60 2.14 -9.19 -9.19
N LEU A 61 3.10 -9.93 -9.74
CA LEU A 61 4.02 -9.45 -10.80
C LEU A 61 3.62 -9.90 -12.23
N ALA A 62 2.75 -10.89 -12.35
CA ALA A 62 2.13 -11.30 -13.63
C ALA A 62 0.59 -11.15 -13.74
N PRO A 63 -0.11 -10.30 -12.96
CA PRO A 63 -1.55 -10.22 -12.99
C PRO A 63 -2.05 -9.37 -14.17
N ALA A 64 -3.29 -9.63 -14.58
CA ALA A 64 -4.07 -8.60 -15.26
C ALA A 64 -4.26 -7.42 -14.28
N LEU A 65 -4.29 -6.17 -14.78
CA LEU A 65 -4.47 -4.99 -13.93
C LEU A 65 -5.69 -5.12 -12.98
N GLU A 66 -6.73 -5.80 -13.44
CA GLU A 66 -7.97 -6.08 -12.70
C GLU A 66 -7.71 -6.91 -11.43
N GLU A 67 -6.83 -7.91 -11.48
CA GLU A 67 -6.51 -8.77 -10.32
C GLU A 67 -5.69 -7.99 -9.26
N VAL A 68 -4.81 -7.08 -9.69
CA VAL A 68 -4.09 -6.18 -8.76
C VAL A 68 -5.07 -5.28 -8.03
N VAL A 69 -6.03 -4.73 -8.76
CA VAL A 69 -7.06 -3.85 -8.20
C VAL A 69 -7.92 -4.62 -7.21
N GLU A 70 -8.27 -5.87 -7.49
CA GLU A 70 -9.02 -6.72 -6.55
C GLU A 70 -8.24 -6.96 -5.25
N VAL A 71 -6.96 -7.34 -5.33
CA VAL A 71 -6.10 -7.53 -4.15
C VAL A 71 -6.01 -6.24 -3.34
N LEU A 72 -5.79 -5.10 -4.01
CA LEU A 72 -5.70 -3.78 -3.38
C LEU A 72 -6.94 -3.43 -2.55
N HIS A 73 -8.12 -3.82 -3.02
CA HIS A 73 -9.38 -3.47 -2.37
C HIS A 73 -9.85 -4.46 -1.31
N THR A 74 -9.37 -5.70 -1.35
CA THR A 74 -9.94 -6.79 -0.53
C THR A 74 -8.98 -7.39 0.47
N GLN A 75 -7.67 -7.21 0.26
CA GLN A 75 -6.64 -7.89 1.04
C GLN A 75 -5.64 -6.93 1.66
N VAL A 76 -5.64 -5.65 1.28
CA VAL A 76 -4.64 -4.68 1.74
C VAL A 76 -5.31 -3.61 2.58
N ASP A 77 -4.86 -3.50 3.83
CA ASP A 77 -5.22 -2.40 4.72
C ASP A 77 -3.98 -1.55 5.00
N THR A 78 -4.14 -0.24 5.00
CA THR A 78 -3.08 0.67 5.46
C THR A 78 -3.61 1.66 6.49
N SER A 79 -2.75 1.98 7.43
CA SER A 79 -2.98 3.02 8.43
C SER A 79 -1.73 3.86 8.59
N VAL A 80 -1.92 5.13 8.94
CA VAL A 80 -0.81 6.06 9.13
C VAL A 80 -0.88 6.69 10.51
N THR A 81 0.29 6.76 11.14
CA THR A 81 0.51 7.52 12.38
C THR A 81 1.37 8.72 12.05
N GLU A 82 1.02 9.87 12.63
CA GLU A 82 1.76 11.12 12.51
C GLU A 82 2.78 11.25 13.68
N ASP A 83 3.89 11.95 13.43
CA ASP A 83 4.92 12.31 14.43
C ASP A 83 5.51 11.16 15.30
N PRO A 84 6.44 10.34 14.76
CA PRO A 84 6.95 10.38 13.38
C PRO A 84 5.98 9.70 12.40
N VAL A 85 6.05 10.12 11.13
CA VAL A 85 5.26 9.48 10.07
C VAL A 85 5.63 8.00 9.99
N ARG A 86 4.62 7.15 10.17
CA ARG A 86 4.71 5.70 10.08
C ARG A 86 3.52 5.17 9.31
N VAL A 87 3.79 4.38 8.26
CA VAL A 87 2.74 3.62 7.59
C VAL A 87 2.79 2.19 8.10
N THR A 88 1.65 1.67 8.52
CA THR A 88 1.48 0.24 8.79
C THR A 88 0.59 -0.31 7.69
N GLY A 89 1.11 -1.26 6.92
CA GLY A 89 0.34 -1.98 5.91
C GLY A 89 0.22 -3.44 6.28
N SER A 90 -0.97 -4.02 6.16
CA SER A 90 -1.20 -5.46 6.27
C SER A 90 -1.69 -6.05 4.96
N VAL A 91 -1.38 -7.34 4.76
CA VAL A 91 -1.95 -8.15 3.70
C VAL A 91 -2.43 -9.48 4.24
N GLU A 92 -3.70 -9.80 3.98
CA GLU A 92 -4.31 -11.08 4.34
C GLU A 92 -4.37 -12.02 3.13
N ALA A 93 -3.82 -13.23 3.25
CA ALA A 93 -3.91 -14.25 2.21
C ALA A 93 -3.80 -15.66 2.79
N GLY A 94 -4.66 -16.58 2.32
CA GLY A 94 -4.64 -17.98 2.76
C GLY A 94 -4.94 -18.22 4.24
N GLY A 95 -5.50 -17.22 4.94
CA GLY A 95 -5.74 -17.26 6.39
C GLY A 95 -4.54 -16.84 7.24
N ASP A 96 -3.43 -16.45 6.62
CA ASP A 96 -2.31 -15.76 7.26
C ASP A 96 -2.42 -14.25 7.04
N GLU A 97 -1.75 -13.47 7.89
CA GLU A 97 -1.60 -12.01 7.74
C GLU A 97 -0.10 -11.66 7.77
N LEU A 98 0.34 -10.77 6.87
CA LEU A 98 1.64 -10.13 6.95
C LEU A 98 1.44 -8.64 7.23
N THR A 99 2.04 -8.14 8.30
CA THR A 99 2.07 -6.71 8.62
C THR A 99 3.48 -6.15 8.48
N LEU A 100 3.63 -5.03 7.77
CA LEU A 100 4.88 -4.27 7.70
C LEU A 100 4.68 -2.86 8.27
N SER A 101 5.68 -2.40 9.00
CA SER A 101 5.81 -0.99 9.39
C SER A 101 6.86 -0.32 8.51
N LEU A 102 6.51 0.83 7.94
CA LEU A 102 7.31 1.62 7.02
C LEU A 102 7.63 2.99 7.62
N ASP A 103 8.82 3.53 7.35
CA ASP A 103 9.09 4.96 7.58
C ASP A 103 8.56 5.84 6.44
N GLU A 104 8.73 7.15 6.57
CA GLU A 104 8.30 8.14 5.58
C GLU A 104 9.02 8.01 4.22
N GLN A 105 10.16 7.29 4.17
CA GLN A 105 10.89 6.96 2.95
C GLN A 105 10.51 5.59 2.39
N MET A 106 9.46 4.94 2.91
CA MET A 106 9.02 3.60 2.54
C MET A 106 10.03 2.49 2.86
N ASN A 107 11.01 2.74 3.76
CA ASN A 107 11.86 1.66 4.25
C ASN A 107 11.09 0.80 5.26
N VAL A 108 11.26 -0.52 5.14
CA VAL A 108 10.70 -1.47 6.11
C VAL A 108 11.48 -1.39 7.42
N VAL A 109 10.82 -0.99 8.50
CA VAL A 109 11.38 -0.88 9.85
C VAL A 109 10.85 -1.92 10.82
N GLY A 110 9.79 -2.65 10.44
CA GLY A 110 9.16 -3.67 11.25
C GLY A 110 8.42 -4.67 10.37
N VAL A 111 8.42 -5.94 10.80
CA VAL A 111 7.76 -7.07 10.11
C VAL A 111 7.14 -7.98 11.17
N SER A 112 5.88 -8.35 10.98
CA SER A 112 5.19 -9.38 11.78
C SER A 112 4.33 -10.26 10.88
N ARG A 113 4.24 -11.55 11.23
CA ARG A 113 3.44 -12.58 10.59
C ARG A 113 2.89 -13.51 11.66
#